data_AF-A0A9Q3BD60-F1
#
_entry.id   AF-A0A9Q3BD60-F1
#
_cell.length_a   1.000
_cell.length_b   1.000
_cell.length_c   1.000
_cell.angle_alpha   90.00
_cell.angle_beta   90.00
_cell.angle_gamma   90.00
#
_symmetry.space_group_name_H-M   'P 1'
#
loop_
_entity.id
_entity.type
_entity.pdbx_description
1 polymer ?
#
loop_
_entity_poly.entity_id
_entity_poly.type
_entity_poly.pdbx_seq_one_letter_code
_entity_poly.pdbx_strand_id
1 'polypeptide(L)'
;MAHKLRNLLQPGDFVLVYNKALESKWGLLFKNCWNGPFRAISKVNNGPYELEELDCTKLTRKFAASHIKRLYPRGKIVHINSELGNESSGESKVEDSILEEKEIGNND
;
A
#
# COMPACT_ATOMS: atom_id res chain seq x y z
N MET A 1 -26.95 -1.67 3.17
CA MET A 1 -25.75 -0.88 2.81
C MET A 1 -24.53 -1.71 3.20
N ALA A 2 -23.78 -2.25 2.25
CA ALA A 2 -22.58 -3.01 2.54
C ALA A 2 -21.43 -2.03 2.84
N HIS A 3 -20.88 -2.08 4.06
CA HIS A 3 -19.71 -1.30 4.42
C HIS A 3 -18.47 -1.97 3.80
N LYS A 4 -18.05 -1.54 2.61
CA LYS A 4 -16.83 -2.07 1.98
C LYS A 4 -15.65 -1.73 2.88
N LEU A 5 -15.08 -2.75 3.52
CA LEU A 5 -13.87 -2.59 4.31
C LEU A 5 -12.73 -2.13 3.38
N ARG A 6 -12.11 -1.01 3.72
CA ARG A 6 -10.93 -0.50 3.02
C ARG A 6 -9.73 -1.31 3.47
N ASN A 7 -8.93 -1.78 2.51
CA ASN A 7 -7.65 -2.41 2.81
C ASN A 7 -6.79 -1.43 3.63
N LEU A 8 -6.24 -1.93 4.74
CA LEU A 8 -5.36 -1.14 5.58
C LEU A 8 -4.06 -0.86 4.82
N LEU A 9 -3.61 0.40 4.85
CA LEU A 9 -2.30 0.78 4.37
C LEU A 9 -1.22 0.17 5.27
N GLN A 10 -0.21 -0.43 4.66
CA GLN A 10 0.96 -0.96 5.34
C GLN A 10 2.05 0.12 5.46
N PRO A 11 2.92 0.07 6.48
CA PRO A 11 4.12 0.87 6.51
C PRO A 11 4.92 0.71 5.20
N GLY A 12 5.37 1.82 4.62
CA GLY A 12 6.06 1.87 3.33
C GLY A 12 5.16 1.97 2.10
N ASP A 13 3.83 1.80 2.22
CA ASP A 13 2.93 2.02 1.08
C ASP A 13 2.99 3.47 0.59
N PHE A 14 3.04 3.64 -0.73
CA PHE A 14 2.89 4.95 -1.34
C PHE A 14 1.42 5.41 -1.32
N VAL A 15 1.21 6.67 -0.96
CA VAL A 15 -0.11 7.26 -0.83
C VAL A 15 -0.18 8.67 -1.39
N LEU A 16 -1.36 9.05 -1.83
CA LEU A 16 -1.73 10.42 -2.19
C LEU A 16 -2.55 11.03 -1.05
N VAL A 17 -2.35 12.33 -0.81
CA VAL A 17 -3.05 13.08 0.24
C VAL A 17 -4.01 14.10 -0.35
N TYR A 18 -5.23 14.15 0.16
CA TYR A 18 -6.22 15.12 -0.25
C TYR A 18 -5.90 16.53 0.26
N ASN A 19 -5.84 17.49 -0.66
CA ASN A 19 -5.56 18.89 -0.37
C ASN A 19 -6.86 19.72 -0.31
N LYS A 20 -7.42 19.83 0.89
CA LYS A 20 -8.66 20.60 1.15
C LYS A 20 -8.54 22.09 0.84
N ALA A 21 -7.33 22.66 0.92
CA ALA A 21 -7.13 24.09 0.66
C ALA A 21 -7.27 24.44 -0.83
N LEU A 22 -7.01 23.49 -1.73
CA LEU A 22 -7.22 23.67 -3.16
C LEU A 22 -8.70 23.65 -3.53
N GLU A 23 -9.48 22.76 -2.90
CA GLU A 23 -10.93 22.68 -3.09
C GLU A 23 -11.62 24.00 -2.68
N SER A 24 -11.28 24.56 -1.52
CA SER A 24 -11.95 25.75 -1.02
C SER A 24 -11.63 27.02 -1.79
N LYS A 25 -10.40 27.16 -2.31
CA LYS A 25 -9.95 28.39 -3.00
C LYS A 25 -10.24 28.39 -4.49
N TRP A 26 -10.29 27.22 -5.13
CA TRP A 26 -10.40 27.11 -6.59
C TRP A 26 -11.64 26.31 -7.03
N GLY A 27 -12.47 25.85 -6.09
CA GLY A 27 -13.68 25.10 -6.38
C GLY A 27 -13.41 23.85 -7.23
N LEU A 28 -14.24 23.65 -8.26
CA LEU A 28 -14.17 22.48 -9.15
C LEU A 28 -13.05 22.55 -10.20
N LEU A 29 -12.26 23.63 -10.26
CA LEU A 29 -11.15 23.72 -11.22
C LEU A 29 -10.08 22.66 -10.96
N PHE A 30 -9.92 22.22 -9.71
CA PHE A 30 -9.04 21.12 -9.32
C PHE A 30 -9.83 19.92 -8.83
N LYS A 31 -10.64 19.27 -9.69
CA LYS A 31 -11.34 18.02 -9.30
C LYS A 31 -10.39 16.93 -8.77
N ASN A 32 -9.10 17.03 -9.08
CA ASN A 32 -8.04 16.12 -8.64
C ASN A 32 -7.11 16.76 -7.59
N CYS A 33 -7.66 17.25 -6.47
CA CYS A 33 -6.91 17.79 -5.30
C CYS A 33 -6.10 16.72 -4.53
N TRP A 34 -5.38 15.83 -5.21
CA TRP A 34 -4.55 14.80 -4.59
C TRP A 34 -3.08 15.15 -4.77
N ASN A 35 -2.39 15.41 -3.66
CA ASN A 35 -0.97 15.75 -3.64
C ASN A 35 -0.13 14.51 -3.42
N GLY A 36 0.98 14.47 -4.18
CA GLY A 36 2.24 13.79 -3.87
C GLY A 36 2.18 12.27 -3.69
N PRO A 37 3.23 11.53 -4.06
CA PRO A 37 3.53 10.28 -3.38
C PRO A 37 4.15 10.58 -2.01
N PHE A 38 3.48 10.15 -0.94
CA PHE A 38 4.02 10.06 0.43
C PHE A 38 4.17 8.60 0.81
N ARG A 39 4.98 8.29 1.83
CA ARG A 39 5.04 6.95 2.44
C ARG A 39 4.23 6.91 3.72
N ALA A 40 3.43 5.85 3.89
CA ALA A 40 2.77 5.57 5.16
C ALA A 40 3.79 5.06 6.18
N ILE A 41 3.83 5.67 7.37
CA ILE A 41 4.70 5.22 8.47
C ILE A 41 3.92 4.25 9.35
N SER A 42 2.78 4.71 9.88
CA SER A 42 2.01 3.97 10.86
C SER A 42 0.55 4.46 10.90
N LYS A 43 -0.32 3.64 11.51
CA LYS A 43 -1.70 4.01 11.82
C LYS A 43 -1.83 4.21 13.32
N VAL A 44 -2.39 5.34 13.74
CA VAL A 44 -2.52 5.70 15.16
C VAL A 44 -3.86 5.21 15.69
N ASN A 45 -3.87 4.25 16.62
CA ASN A 45 -5.07 3.76 17.33
C ASN A 45 -6.28 3.52 16.42
N ASN A 46 -6.06 2.89 15.27
CA ASN A 46 -7.08 2.67 14.23
C ASN A 46 -7.69 3.92 13.57
N GLY A 47 -7.17 5.11 13.85
CA GLY A 47 -7.60 6.39 13.30
C GLY A 47 -6.69 6.89 12.17
N PRO A 48 -6.07 8.08 12.32
CA PRO A 48 -5.30 8.72 11.27
C PRO A 48 -3.95 8.04 11.04
N TYR A 49 -3.35 8.34 9.89
CA TYR A 49 -2.02 7.87 9.51
C TYR A 49 -0.96 8.95 9.73
N GLU A 50 0.22 8.48 10.11
CA GLU A 50 1.46 9.25 10.07
C GLU A 50 2.14 8.98 8.73
N LEU A 51 2.58 10.04 8.07
CA LEU A 51 3.18 9.99 6.75
C LEU A 51 4.57 10.62 6.76
N GLU A 52 5.40 10.22 5.82
CA GLU A 52 6.68 10.86 5.49
C GLU A 52 6.76 11.19 4.00
N GLU A 53 7.57 12.18 3.69
CA GLU A 53 8.03 12.47 2.34
C GLU A 53 9.01 11.39 1.86
N LEU A 54 9.36 11.43 0.57
CA LEU A 54 10.22 10.41 -0.06
C LEU A 54 11.66 10.45 0.45
N ASP A 55 12.10 11.59 0.99
CA ASP A 55 13.38 11.80 1.65
C ASP A 55 13.37 11.35 3.13
N CYS A 56 12.32 10.65 3.56
CA CYS A 56 12.07 10.22 4.94
C CYS A 56 11.79 11.38 5.92
N THR A 57 11.47 12.58 5.43
CA THR A 57 11.02 13.68 6.29
C THR A 57 9.60 13.42 6.79
N LYS A 58 9.43 13.28 8.11
CA LYS A 58 8.12 13.04 8.72
C LYS A 58 7.23 14.28 8.63
N LEU A 59 5.98 14.09 8.19
CA LEU A 59 5.01 15.16 8.19
C LEU A 59 4.53 15.42 9.63
N THR A 60 4.55 16.69 10.04
CA THR A 60 4.14 17.11 11.40
C THR A 60 2.68 16.76 11.72
N ARG A 61 1.82 16.75 10.69
CA ARG A 61 0.39 16.49 10.85
C ARG A 61 0.04 15.04 10.55
N LYS A 62 -0.98 14.55 11.25
CA LYS A 62 -1.61 13.26 10.97
C LYS A 62 -2.73 13.43 9.95
N PHE A 63 -2.97 12.39 9.15
CA PHE A 63 -3.96 12.44 8.08
C PHE A 63 -5.09 11.46 8.32
N ALA A 64 -6.33 11.95 8.30
CA ALA A 64 -7.51 11.11 8.36
C ALA A 64 -7.52 10.16 7.16
N ALA A 65 -7.97 8.93 7.36
CA ALA A 65 -7.94 7.94 6.30
C ALA A 65 -8.85 8.26 5.10
N SER A 66 -9.84 9.15 5.26
CA SER A 66 -10.64 9.69 4.16
C SER A 66 -9.85 10.62 3.25
N HIS A 67 -8.79 11.24 3.76
CA HIS A 67 -7.92 12.15 3.03
C HIS A 67 -6.70 11.45 2.43
N ILE A 68 -6.66 10.13 2.43
CA ILE A 68 -5.53 9.35 1.94
C ILE A 68 -6.03 8.33 0.94
N LYS A 69 -5.31 8.17 -0.17
CA LYS A 69 -5.57 7.14 -1.17
C LYS A 69 -4.27 6.40 -1.49
N ARG A 70 -4.33 5.07 -1.58
CA ARG A 70 -3.16 4.29 -2.02
C ARG A 70 -2.77 4.69 -3.44
N LEU A 71 -1.50 4.98 -3.65
CA LEU A 71 -0.91 5.18 -4.96
C LEU A 71 -0.52 3.81 -5.52
N TYR A 72 -1.02 3.50 -6.71
CA TYR A 72 -0.60 2.32 -7.47
C TYR A 72 0.32 2.79 -8.60
N PRO A 73 1.65 2.59 -8.46
CA PRO A 73 2.59 3.01 -9.49
C PRO A 73 2.31 2.29 -10.81
N ARG A 74 2.48 3.02 -11.91
CA ARG A 74 2.31 2.49 -13.27
C ARG A 74 3.67 1.99 -13.76
N GLY A 75 4.04 0.76 -13.40
CA GLY A 75 5.31 0.13 -13.80
C GLY A 75 5.91 -0.76 -12.72
N LYS A 76 7.01 -1.46 -13.04
CA LYS A 76 7.80 -2.19 -12.03
C LYS A 76 8.50 -1.18 -11.14
N ILE A 77 8.25 -1.24 -9.82
CA ILE A 77 9.06 -0.52 -8.84
C ILE A 77 10.44 -1.19 -8.87
N VAL A 78 11.43 -0.51 -9.42
CA VAL A 78 12.82 -0.94 -9.32
C VAL A 78 13.30 -0.50 -7.96
N HIS A 79 13.49 -1.46 -7.05
CA HIS A 79 14.24 -1.20 -5.82
C HIS A 79 15.68 -0.94 -6.25
N ILE A 80 16.05 0.33 -6.31
CA ILE A 80 17.44 0.74 -6.50
C ILE A 80 18.14 0.44 -5.17
N ASN A 81 18.50 -0.82 -4.97
CA ASN A 81 19.45 -1.18 -3.94
C ASN A 81 20.73 -0.43 -4.33
N SER A 82 21.28 0.41 -3.44
CA SER A 82 22.58 1.05 -3.69
C SER A 82 23.73 0.05 -3.53
N GLU A 83 23.53 -1.18 -3.97
CA GLU A 83 24.52 -2.24 -3.99
C GLU A 83 24.62 -2.74 -5.42
N LEU A 84 25.73 -2.37 -6.04
CA LEU A 84 26.26 -2.96 -7.25
C LEU A 84 26.18 -4.50 -7.13
N GLY A 85 25.44 -5.12 -8.06
CA GLY A 85 25.56 -6.54 -8.41
C GLY A 85 24.76 -7.52 -7.54
N ASN A 86 23.63 -7.98 -8.06
CA ASN A 86 23.52 -9.35 -8.61
C ASN A 86 22.07 -9.66 -8.99
N GLU A 87 21.90 -10.09 -10.23
CA GLU A 87 20.66 -10.67 -10.75
C GLU A 87 20.41 -12.04 -10.09
N SER A 88 19.17 -12.31 -9.66
CA SER A 88 18.52 -13.61 -9.84
C SER A 88 17.05 -13.54 -9.44
N SER A 89 16.20 -13.49 -10.46
CA SER A 89 15.14 -14.47 -10.73
C SER A 89 14.59 -15.32 -9.57
N GLY A 90 13.26 -15.32 -9.40
CA GLY A 90 12.57 -16.30 -8.55
C GLY A 90 11.06 -16.07 -8.46
N GLU A 91 10.32 -16.51 -9.47
CA GLU A 91 8.88 -16.81 -9.37
C GLU A 91 8.64 -18.07 -8.52
N SER A 92 7.58 -18.08 -7.72
CA SER A 92 6.80 -19.29 -7.35
C SER A 92 5.56 -18.83 -6.57
N LYS A 93 4.37 -18.72 -7.19
CA LYS A 93 3.39 -19.77 -7.52
C LYS A 93 3.00 -20.66 -6.32
N VAL A 94 1.84 -20.30 -5.75
CA VAL A 94 0.72 -21.14 -5.29
C VAL A 94 1.06 -22.54 -4.77
N GLU A 95 0.87 -22.75 -3.46
CA GLU A 95 0.72 -24.08 -2.87
C GLU A 95 -0.63 -24.13 -2.13
N ASP A 96 -1.65 -24.68 -2.80
CA ASP A 96 -2.88 -25.17 -2.16
C ASP A 96 -2.80 -26.70 -2.06
N SER A 97 -2.68 -27.17 -0.82
CA SER A 97 -3.30 -28.35 -0.20
C SER A 97 -3.55 -29.62 -1.02
N ILE A 98 -2.96 -30.75 -0.62
CA ILE A 98 -3.67 -32.04 -0.47
C ILE A 98 -3.12 -32.78 0.75
N LEU A 99 -4.01 -33.11 1.68
CA LEU A 99 -3.76 -33.94 2.87
C LEU A 99 -3.74 -35.44 2.50
N GLU A 100 -2.88 -36.16 3.21
CA GLU A 100 -2.61 -37.59 3.21
C GLU A 100 -3.77 -38.43 3.81
N GLU A 101 -3.70 -39.75 3.60
CA GLU A 101 -4.49 -40.88 4.14
C GLU A 101 -5.35 -41.60 3.06
N LYS A 102 -5.32 -42.93 2.87
CA LYS A 102 -4.62 -44.05 3.54
C LYS A 102 -4.72 -45.29 2.63
N GLU A 103 -3.78 -46.20 2.81
CA GLU A 103 -3.69 -47.54 2.20
C GLU A 103 -4.95 -48.39 2.35
N ILE A 104 -5.29 -49.14 1.30
CA ILE A 104 -5.91 -50.47 1.44
C ILE A 104 -5.15 -51.43 0.52
N GLY A 105 -4.40 -52.34 1.13
CA GLY A 105 -3.62 -53.37 0.47
C GLY A 105 -4.48 -54.44 -0.18
N ASN A 106 -4.00 -54.94 -1.33
CA ASN A 106 -4.46 -56.15 -1.98
C ASN A 106 -3.94 -57.36 -1.19
N ASN A 107 -4.78 -58.35 -0.95
CA ASN A 107 -4.36 -59.67 -0.49
C ASN A 107 -4.95 -60.73 -1.42
N ASP A 108 -4.03 -61.50 -2.03
CA ASP A 108 -4.09 -62.82 -2.66
C ASP A 108 -5.39 -63.35 -3.30
#